data_AF-A0A838PVJ6-F1
#
_entry.id   AF-A0A838PVJ6-F1
#
_cell.length_a   1.000
_cell.length_b   1.000
_cell.length_c   1.000
_cell.angle_alpha   90.00
_cell.angle_beta   90.00
_cell.angle_gamma   90.00
#
_symmetry.space_group_name_H-M   'P 1'
#
loop_
_entity.id
_entity.type
_entity.pdbx_description
1 polymer ?
#
loop_
_entity_poly.entity_id
_entity_poly.type
_entity_poly.pdbx_seq_one_letter_code
_entity_poly.pdbx_strand_id
1 'polypeptide(L)'
;MLRALLICGLLAGVCGGLVATGFAELVGEPPVEEAIAFEESQSPAGAPGDPELVARGLQRGVGLLTAASVYGLALGGLFALGFAAVYGRVGRAGPARTALWLAAAAFVVVFLVPFVKYPANPPAVGEADTIAARTELYFAMMAISLLAAVAAARVHAVLARRRSPSSATVLALA
;
A
#
# COMPACT_ATOMS: atom_id res chain seq x y z
N MET A 1 12.19 20.77 13.24
CA MET A 1 12.10 20.45 11.80
C MET A 1 11.34 19.14 11.55
N LEU A 2 11.66 18.04 12.24
CA LEU A 2 10.95 16.75 12.08
C LEU A 2 9.44 16.84 12.33
N ARG A 3 9.00 17.56 13.38
CA ARG A 3 7.57 17.76 13.67
C ARG A 3 6.81 18.38 12.50
N ALA A 4 7.36 19.43 11.88
CA ALA A 4 6.73 20.10 10.75
C ALA A 4 6.64 19.17 9.53
N LEU A 5 7.71 18.44 9.23
CA LEU A 5 7.73 17.45 8.16
C LEU A 5 6.71 16.33 8.39
N LEU A 6 6.59 15.84 9.62
CA LEU A 6 5.61 14.81 9.98
C LEU A 6 4.18 15.32 9.81
N ILE A 7 3.87 16.54 10.26
CA ILE A 7 2.55 17.16 10.06
C ILE A 7 2.25 17.30 8.57
N CYS A 8 3.19 17.80 7.77
CA CYS A 8 3.01 17.89 6.31
C CYS A 8 2.77 16.52 5.68
N GLY A 9 3.49 15.48 6.13
CA GLY A 9 3.29 14.11 5.67
C GLY A 9 1.92 13.55 6.02
N LEU A 10 1.48 13.71 7.26
CA LEU A 10 0.15 13.27 7.71
C LEU A 10 -0.96 13.98 6.90
N LEU A 11 -0.85 15.30 6.69
CA LEU A 11 -1.82 16.06 5.89
C LEU A 11 -1.81 15.64 4.42
N ALA A 12 -0.63 15.47 3.82
CA ALA A 12 -0.50 14.96 2.45
C ALA A 12 -1.11 13.55 2.33
N GLY A 13 -0.92 12.72 3.35
CA GLY A 13 -1.53 11.41 3.47
C GLY A 13 -3.06 11.45 3.49
N VAL A 14 -3.66 12.35 4.28
CA VAL A 14 -5.11 12.58 4.28
C VAL A 14 -5.59 13.03 2.91
N CYS A 15 -4.92 13.99 2.27
CA CYS A 15 -5.25 14.39 0.89
C CYS A 15 -5.21 13.21 -0.08
N GLY A 16 -4.20 12.34 0.05
CA GLY A 16 -4.12 11.10 -0.72
C GLY A 16 -5.28 10.14 -0.44
N GLY A 17 -5.69 10.00 0.82
CA GLY A 17 -6.86 9.22 1.22
C GLY A 17 -8.18 9.76 0.64
N LEU A 18 -8.34 11.08 0.58
CA LEU A 18 -9.51 11.71 -0.06
C LEU A 18 -9.54 11.45 -1.57
N VAL A 19 -8.39 11.57 -2.24
CA VAL A 19 -8.27 11.23 -3.67
C VAL A 19 -8.57 9.74 -3.90
N ALA A 20 -8.05 8.87 -3.03
CA ALA A 20 -8.32 7.44 -3.09
C ALA A 20 -9.81 7.10 -2.84
N THR A 21 -10.48 7.84 -1.97
CA THR A 21 -11.94 7.72 -1.75
C THR A 21 -12.69 8.04 -3.04
N GLY A 22 -12.41 9.17 -3.68
CA GLY A 22 -13.05 9.53 -4.94
C GLY A 22 -12.76 8.53 -6.06
N PHE A 23 -11.54 7.99 -6.13
CA PHE A 23 -11.22 6.92 -7.07
C PHE A 23 -12.01 5.63 -6.77
N ALA A 24 -12.11 5.24 -5.50
CA ALA A 24 -12.86 4.06 -5.09
C ALA A 24 -14.37 4.21 -5.38
N GLU A 25 -14.96 5.38 -5.14
CA GLU A 25 -16.37 5.64 -5.51
C GLU A 25 -16.61 5.59 -7.02
N LEU A 26 -15.69 6.14 -7.83
CA LEU A 26 -15.88 6.22 -9.28
C LEU A 26 -15.53 4.94 -10.03
N VAL A 27 -14.54 4.18 -9.53
CA VAL A 27 -13.95 3.04 -10.25
C VAL A 27 -14.12 1.73 -9.49
N GLY A 28 -14.10 1.77 -8.16
CA GLY A 28 -14.15 0.58 -7.31
C GLY A 28 -15.57 0.12 -6.98
N GLU A 29 -16.46 1.05 -6.64
CA GLU A 29 -17.83 0.75 -6.19
C GLU A 29 -18.74 0.19 -7.29
N PRO A 30 -18.74 0.65 -8.56
CA PRO A 30 -19.67 0.12 -9.55
C PRO A 30 -19.54 -1.40 -9.78
N PRO A 31 -18.33 -1.98 -9.96
CA PRO A 31 -18.18 -3.43 -10.05
C PRO A 31 -18.64 -4.20 -8.80
N VAL A 32 -18.52 -3.58 -7.61
CA VAL A 32 -18.99 -4.20 -6.36
C VAL A 32 -20.51 -4.23 -6.31
N GLU A 33 -21.18 -3.16 -6.73
CA GLU A 33 -22.65 -3.14 -6.84
C GLU A 33 -23.18 -4.14 -7.87
N GLU A 34 -22.51 -4.27 -9.02
CA GLU A 34 -22.85 -5.27 -10.03
C GLU A 34 -22.72 -6.70 -9.50
N ALA A 35 -21.64 -6.98 -8.75
CA ALA A 35 -21.43 -8.29 -8.14
C ALA A 35 -22.51 -8.63 -7.10
N ILE A 36 -22.86 -7.68 -6.23
CA ILE A 36 -23.92 -7.86 -5.22
C ILE A 36 -25.26 -8.14 -5.91
N ALA A 37 -25.64 -7.33 -6.90
CA ALA A 37 -26.89 -7.52 -7.64
C ALA A 37 -26.94 -8.89 -8.35
N PHE A 38 -25.80 -9.34 -8.86
CA PHE A 38 -25.67 -10.67 -9.45
C PHE A 38 -25.87 -11.78 -8.42
N GLU A 39 -25.20 -11.73 -7.27
CA GLU A 39 -25.33 -12.72 -6.18
C GLU A 39 -26.75 -12.77 -5.60
N GLU A 40 -27.39 -11.63 -5.41
CA GLU A 40 -28.79 -11.52 -4.97
C GLU A 40 -29.74 -12.18 -5.99
N SER A 41 -29.47 -12.05 -7.30
CA SER A 41 -30.29 -12.68 -8.35
C SER A 41 -30.19 -14.20 -8.41
N GLN A 42 -29.06 -14.76 -7.95
CA GLN A 42 -28.81 -16.21 -7.92
C GLN A 42 -29.28 -16.86 -6.61
N SER A 43 -29.63 -16.05 -5.61
CA SER A 43 -30.04 -16.53 -4.29
C SER A 43 -31.44 -17.16 -4.34
N PRO A 44 -31.63 -18.39 -3.83
CA PRO A 44 -32.94 -19.02 -3.79
C PRO A 44 -33.93 -18.18 -2.99
N ALA A 45 -35.17 -18.04 -3.49
CA ALA A 45 -36.22 -17.32 -2.77
C ALA A 45 -36.43 -17.91 -1.38
N GLY A 46 -36.14 -17.12 -0.33
CA GLY A 46 -36.28 -17.54 1.07
C GLY A 46 -35.04 -18.20 1.70
N ALA A 47 -33.90 -18.26 0.99
CA ALA A 47 -32.64 -18.60 1.64
C ALA A 47 -32.26 -17.48 2.64
N PRO A 48 -31.94 -17.81 3.91
CA PRO A 48 -31.40 -16.83 4.83
C PRO A 48 -30.03 -16.37 4.28
N GLY A 49 -29.96 -15.13 3.81
CA GLY A 49 -28.69 -14.48 3.50
C GLY A 49 -27.85 -14.32 4.76
N ASP A 50 -26.54 -14.21 4.59
CA ASP A 50 -25.68 -13.86 5.71
C ASP A 50 -26.12 -12.51 6.30
N PRO A 51 -26.20 -12.40 7.64
CA PRO A 51 -26.68 -11.18 8.28
C PRO A 51 -25.78 -10.00 7.90
N GLU A 52 -26.40 -8.93 7.38
CA GLU A 52 -25.70 -7.68 7.07
C GLU A 52 -25.24 -7.02 8.38
N LEU A 53 -23.96 -7.22 8.73
CA LEU A 53 -23.36 -6.66 9.95
C LEU A 53 -23.29 -5.13 9.93
N VAL A 54 -23.13 -4.54 8.74
CA VAL A 54 -22.99 -3.10 8.53
C VAL A 54 -23.74 -2.71 7.26
N ALA A 55 -24.65 -1.74 7.37
CA ALA A 55 -25.43 -1.24 6.23
C ALA A 55 -24.53 -0.84 5.05
N ARG A 56 -24.84 -1.32 3.84
CA ARG A 56 -24.04 -1.07 2.62
C ARG A 56 -23.81 0.42 2.34
N GLY A 57 -24.82 1.25 2.60
CA GLY A 57 -24.72 2.71 2.49
C GLY A 57 -23.64 3.30 3.39
N LEU A 58 -23.44 2.76 4.59
CA LEU A 58 -22.36 3.17 5.49
C LEU A 58 -21.00 2.69 4.99
N GLN A 59 -20.93 1.47 4.44
CA GLN A 59 -19.69 0.91 3.90
C GLN A 59 -19.13 1.76 2.74
N ARG A 60 -19.95 2.04 1.71
CA ARG A 60 -19.52 2.83 0.53
C ARG A 60 -19.37 4.33 0.80
N GLY A 61 -20.06 4.85 1.80
CA GLY A 61 -20.03 6.27 2.15
C GLY A 61 -18.97 6.59 3.20
N VAL A 62 -19.42 6.90 4.41
CA VAL A 62 -18.55 7.37 5.51
C VAL A 62 -17.50 6.32 5.90
N GLY A 63 -17.82 5.03 5.78
CA GLY A 63 -16.89 3.93 6.03
C GLY A 63 -15.67 3.99 5.11
N LEU A 64 -15.91 4.02 3.79
CA LEU A 64 -14.86 4.14 2.78
C LEU A 64 -14.02 5.41 2.96
N LEU A 65 -14.66 6.57 3.14
CA LEU A 65 -13.98 7.84 3.39
C LEU A 65 -13.08 7.77 4.63
N THR A 66 -13.59 7.20 5.72
CA THR A 66 -12.85 7.07 6.98
C THR A 66 -11.67 6.12 6.81
N ALA A 67 -11.90 4.95 6.22
CA ALA A 67 -10.88 3.94 6.00
C ALA A 67 -9.73 4.50 5.13
N ALA A 68 -10.06 5.10 3.99
CA ALA A 68 -9.07 5.67 3.09
C ALA A 68 -8.31 6.85 3.71
N SER A 69 -8.99 7.71 4.48
CA SER A 69 -8.35 8.86 5.15
C SER A 69 -7.39 8.41 6.26
N VAL A 70 -7.79 7.45 7.10
CA VAL A 70 -6.94 6.90 8.17
C VAL A 70 -5.75 6.15 7.58
N TYR A 71 -5.98 5.35 6.54
CA TYR A 71 -4.92 4.65 5.84
C TYR A 71 -3.92 5.62 5.18
N GLY A 72 -4.44 6.62 4.46
CA GLY A 72 -3.63 7.68 3.85
C GLY A 72 -2.82 8.45 4.89
N LEU A 73 -3.42 8.83 6.01
CA LEU A 73 -2.74 9.48 7.13
C LEU A 73 -1.56 8.64 7.65
N ALA A 74 -1.77 7.33 7.89
CA ALA A 74 -0.72 6.44 8.34
C ALA A 74 0.43 6.34 7.32
N LEU A 75 0.12 6.15 6.03
CA LEU A 75 1.11 6.10 4.96
C LEU A 75 1.88 7.41 4.81
N GLY A 76 1.21 8.56 4.88
CA GLY A 76 1.84 9.87 4.80
C GLY A 76 2.80 10.14 5.97
N GLY A 77 2.43 9.68 7.17
CA GLY A 77 3.32 9.71 8.35
C GLY A 77 4.56 8.84 8.17
N LEU A 78 4.38 7.58 7.75
CA LEU A 78 5.50 6.66 7.46
C LEU A 78 6.41 7.21 6.35
N PHE A 79 5.82 7.79 5.30
CA PHE A 79 6.55 8.42 4.22
C PHE A 79 7.40 9.60 4.70
N ALA A 80 6.85 10.48 5.55
CA ALA A 80 7.60 11.59 6.13
C ALA A 80 8.78 11.13 7.00
N LEU A 81 8.59 10.05 7.78
CA LEU A 81 9.68 9.45 8.56
C LEU A 81 10.76 8.83 7.66
N GLY A 82 10.36 8.11 6.60
CA GLY A 82 11.28 7.58 5.61
C GLY A 82 12.05 8.69 4.87
N PHE A 83 11.37 9.76 4.49
CA PHE A 83 11.98 10.92 3.86
C PHE A 83 12.98 11.58 4.80
N ALA A 84 12.62 11.78 6.07
CA ALA A 84 13.53 12.32 7.09
C ALA A 84 14.76 11.44 7.30
N ALA A 85 14.64 10.12 7.14
CA ALA A 85 15.72 9.16 7.28
C ALA A 85 16.66 9.11 6.06
N VAL A 86 16.17 9.39 4.85
CA VAL A 86 16.97 9.28 3.62
C VAL A 86 17.51 10.64 3.14
N TYR A 87 16.74 11.71 3.30
CA TYR A 87 17.09 13.03 2.80
C TYR A 87 18.41 13.53 3.39
N GLY A 88 19.31 13.99 2.53
CA GLY A 88 20.66 14.44 2.89
C GLY A 88 21.66 13.33 3.23
N ARG A 89 21.24 12.07 3.31
CA ARG A 89 22.12 10.92 3.61
C ARG A 89 22.49 10.09 2.39
N VAL A 90 21.66 10.11 1.34
CA VAL A 90 21.87 9.31 0.13
C VAL A 90 22.01 10.22 -1.10
N GLY A 91 23.26 10.40 -1.55
CA GLY A 91 23.60 11.16 -2.75
C GLY A 91 23.35 12.67 -2.65
N ARG A 92 23.41 13.35 -3.80
CA ARG A 92 23.22 14.82 -3.92
C ARG A 92 21.86 15.17 -4.55
N ALA A 93 20.81 14.40 -4.26
CA ALA A 93 19.47 14.66 -4.78
C ALA A 93 18.78 15.80 -4.00
N GLY A 94 18.08 16.67 -4.72
CA GLY A 94 17.21 17.68 -4.10
C GLY A 94 15.94 17.07 -3.50
N PRO A 95 15.19 17.81 -2.66
CA PRO A 95 14.04 17.29 -1.91
C PRO A 95 13.00 16.56 -2.77
N ALA A 96 12.55 17.19 -3.87
CA ALA A 96 11.53 16.62 -4.74
C ALA A 96 11.97 15.30 -5.38
N ARG A 97 13.24 15.23 -5.81
CA ARG A 97 13.82 14.03 -6.40
C ARG A 97 13.92 12.91 -5.36
N THR A 98 14.39 13.21 -4.14
CA THR A 98 14.44 12.23 -3.05
C THR A 98 13.05 11.70 -2.70
N ALA A 99 12.05 12.58 -2.64
CA ALA A 99 10.67 12.19 -2.37
C ALA A 99 10.13 11.25 -3.46
N LEU A 100 10.35 11.59 -4.73
CA LEU A 100 9.91 10.77 -5.87
C LEU A 100 10.56 9.37 -5.84
N TRP A 101 11.88 9.29 -5.67
CA TRP A 101 12.57 8.00 -5.60
C TRP A 101 12.13 7.18 -4.39
N LEU A 102 11.93 7.81 -3.24
CA LEU A 102 11.44 7.13 -2.05
C LEU A 102 10.02 6.61 -2.27
N ALA A 103 9.14 7.39 -2.91
CA ALA A 103 7.77 6.98 -3.20
C ALA A 103 7.75 5.81 -4.17
N ALA A 104 8.55 5.87 -5.24
CA ALA A 104 8.70 4.78 -6.20
C ALA A 104 9.24 3.50 -5.54
N ALA A 105 10.28 3.61 -4.72
CA ALA A 105 10.85 2.47 -3.99
C ALA A 105 9.84 1.89 -2.99
N ALA A 106 9.15 2.73 -2.21
CA ALA A 106 8.13 2.29 -1.27
C ALA A 106 6.98 1.59 -1.98
N PHE A 107 6.50 2.14 -3.11
CA PHE A 107 5.47 1.51 -3.94
C PHE A 107 5.91 0.13 -4.43
N VAL A 108 7.12 0.01 -4.97
CA VAL A 108 7.64 -1.28 -5.47
C VAL A 108 7.73 -2.30 -4.33
N VAL A 109 8.34 -1.90 -3.23
CA VAL A 109 8.68 -2.81 -2.12
C VAL A 109 7.45 -3.23 -1.34
N VAL A 110 6.58 -2.27 -0.99
CA VAL A 110 5.44 -2.50 -0.08
C VAL A 110 4.18 -2.94 -0.82
N PHE A 111 4.02 -2.55 -2.08
CA PHE A 111 2.80 -2.85 -2.85
C PHE A 111 3.06 -3.77 -4.04
N LEU A 112 3.89 -3.36 -5.01
CA LEU A 112 3.99 -4.07 -6.29
C LEU A 112 4.52 -5.50 -6.14
N VAL A 113 5.61 -5.69 -5.39
CA VAL A 113 6.20 -7.03 -5.20
C VAL A 113 5.23 -7.97 -4.47
N PRO A 114 4.62 -7.59 -3.34
CA PRO A 114 3.56 -8.40 -2.72
C PRO A 114 2.41 -8.68 -3.66
N PHE A 115 1.89 -7.65 -4.34
CA PHE A 115 0.73 -7.76 -5.22
C PHE A 115 0.94 -8.76 -6.36
N VAL A 116 2.11 -8.79 -6.97
CA VAL A 116 2.43 -9.72 -8.06
C VAL A 116 2.38 -11.18 -7.60
N LYS A 117 2.76 -11.48 -6.35
CA LYS A 117 2.73 -12.86 -5.84
C LYS A 117 1.41 -13.20 -5.16
N TYR A 118 0.93 -12.30 -4.31
CA TYR A 118 -0.26 -12.42 -3.48
C TYR A 118 -1.04 -11.11 -3.66
N PRO A 119 -1.91 -11.00 -4.69
CA PRO A 119 -2.71 -9.79 -4.89
C PRO A 119 -3.67 -9.60 -3.70
N ALA A 120 -4.06 -8.36 -3.44
CA ALA A 120 -4.94 -8.05 -2.31
C ALA A 120 -6.36 -8.64 -2.48
N ASN A 121 -6.82 -8.79 -3.72
CA ASN A 121 -8.08 -9.46 -4.07
C ASN A 121 -7.81 -10.67 -5.00
N PRO A 122 -7.36 -11.83 -4.45
CA PRO A 122 -7.20 -13.05 -5.23
C PRO A 122 -8.57 -13.70 -5.54
N PRO A 123 -8.62 -14.68 -6.46
CA PRO A 123 -9.78 -15.57 -6.57
C PRO A 123 -10.13 -16.20 -5.21
N ALA A 124 -11.42 -16.47 -4.97
CA ALA A 124 -11.96 -17.00 -3.71
C ALA A 124 -11.90 -16.05 -2.50
N VAL A 125 -11.79 -14.72 -2.68
CA VAL A 125 -11.85 -13.73 -1.59
C VAL A 125 -13.04 -13.92 -0.63
N GLY A 126 -14.17 -14.42 -1.12
CA GLY A 126 -15.37 -14.72 -0.31
C GLY A 126 -15.28 -15.96 0.59
N GLU A 127 -14.26 -16.82 0.46
CA GLU A 127 -14.10 -18.00 1.33
C GLU A 127 -13.45 -17.63 2.67
N ALA A 128 -14.28 -17.57 3.72
CA ALA A 128 -13.89 -17.14 5.06
C ALA A 128 -12.72 -17.94 5.66
N ASP A 129 -12.68 -19.24 5.42
CA ASP A 129 -11.66 -20.16 5.98
C ASP A 129 -10.24 -19.85 5.51
N THR A 130 -10.09 -19.10 4.42
CA THR A 130 -8.77 -18.76 3.84
C THR A 130 -8.28 -17.36 4.20
N ILE A 131 -9.10 -16.54 4.89
CA ILE A 131 -8.77 -15.14 5.24
C ILE A 131 -7.43 -15.05 6.00
N ALA A 132 -7.26 -15.87 7.04
CA ALA A 132 -6.06 -15.86 7.86
C ALA A 132 -4.80 -16.19 7.04
N ALA A 133 -4.82 -17.30 6.32
CA ALA A 133 -3.69 -17.75 5.51
C ALA A 133 -3.30 -16.72 4.43
N ARG A 134 -4.26 -16.10 3.74
CA ARG A 134 -3.97 -15.07 2.72
C ARG A 134 -3.37 -13.81 3.33
N THR A 135 -3.89 -13.39 4.48
CA THR A 135 -3.39 -12.23 5.22
C THR A 135 -1.94 -12.47 5.64
N GLU A 136 -1.65 -13.63 6.22
CA GLU A 136 -0.30 -14.02 6.62
C GLU A 136 0.67 -14.07 5.43
N LEU A 137 0.28 -14.70 4.32
CA LEU A 137 1.11 -14.79 3.11
C LEU A 137 1.41 -13.41 2.51
N TYR A 138 0.42 -12.51 2.51
CA TYR A 138 0.58 -11.14 2.04
C TYR A 138 1.60 -10.37 2.91
N PHE A 139 1.43 -10.42 4.24
CA PHE A 139 2.35 -9.76 5.18
C PHE A 139 3.75 -10.39 5.15
N ALA A 140 3.85 -11.71 5.02
CA ALA A 140 5.14 -12.40 4.89
C ALA A 140 5.88 -11.94 3.63
N MET A 141 5.20 -11.85 2.49
CA MET A 141 5.81 -11.35 1.26
C MET A 141 6.22 -9.88 1.37
N MET A 142 5.40 -9.04 2.00
CA MET A 142 5.74 -7.64 2.29
C MET A 142 7.00 -7.53 3.16
N ALA A 143 7.11 -8.36 4.20
CA ALA A 143 8.29 -8.41 5.05
C ALA A 143 9.53 -8.88 4.29
N ILE A 144 9.42 -9.93 3.48
CA ILE A 144 10.52 -10.44 2.63
C ILE A 144 10.99 -9.35 1.66
N SER A 145 10.06 -8.67 0.97
CA SER A 145 10.36 -7.58 0.04
C SER A 145 11.09 -6.43 0.75
N LEU A 146 10.64 -6.04 1.93
CA LEU A 146 11.28 -5.00 2.73
C LEU A 146 12.69 -5.40 3.19
N LEU A 147 12.86 -6.64 3.67
CA LEU A 147 14.16 -7.16 4.07
C LEU A 147 15.13 -7.23 2.89
N ALA A 148 14.66 -7.66 1.71
CA ALA A 148 15.45 -7.68 0.49
C ALA A 148 15.89 -6.28 0.07
N ALA A 149 14.98 -5.29 0.13
CA ALA A 149 15.31 -3.90 -0.18
C ALA A 149 16.34 -3.31 0.79
N VAL A 150 16.22 -3.61 2.09
CA VAL A 150 17.22 -3.22 3.10
C VAL A 150 18.55 -3.89 2.83
N ALA A 151 18.58 -5.19 2.54
CA ALA A 151 19.80 -5.92 2.22
C ALA A 151 20.50 -5.33 0.98
N ALA A 152 19.75 -5.09 -0.11
CA ALA A 152 20.25 -4.44 -1.32
C ALA A 152 20.85 -3.06 -1.03
N ALA A 153 20.18 -2.24 -0.22
CA ALA A 153 20.69 -0.92 0.18
C ALA A 153 21.99 -1.02 1.01
N ARG A 154 22.09 -2.01 1.90
CA ARG A 154 23.32 -2.26 2.69
C ARG A 154 24.47 -2.74 1.81
N VAL A 155 24.22 -3.69 0.90
CA VAL A 155 25.21 -4.20 -0.06
C VAL A 155 25.71 -3.07 -0.96
N HIS A 156 24.80 -2.26 -1.51
CA HIS A 156 25.15 -1.08 -2.31
C HIS A 156 26.06 -0.12 -1.52
N ALA A 157 25.71 0.21 -0.28
CA ALA A 157 26.49 1.13 0.55
C ALA A 157 27.91 0.60 0.88
N VAL A 158 28.09 -0.72 0.95
CA VAL A 158 29.42 -1.34 1.13
C VAL A 158 30.21 -1.32 -0.19
N LEU A 159 29.57 -1.71 -1.29
CA LEU A 159 30.21 -1.79 -2.61
C LEU A 159 30.58 -0.41 -3.19
N ALA A 160 29.76 0.62 -2.95
CA ALA A 160 30.01 1.98 -3.41
C ALA A 160 31.29 2.62 -2.81
N ARG A 161 31.83 2.04 -1.73
CA ARG A 161 33.14 2.46 -1.16
C ARG A 161 34.33 1.90 -1.92
N ARG A 162 34.13 0.84 -2.70
CA ARG A 162 35.19 0.04 -3.35
C ARG A 162 35.07 -0.03 -4.87
N ARG A 163 33.90 0.31 -5.43
CA ARG A 163 33.60 0.25 -6.87
C ARG A 163 32.86 1.49 -7.33
N SER A 164 32.77 1.65 -8.65
CA SER A 164 31.95 2.69 -9.26
C SER A 164 30.47 2.54 -8.83
N PRO A 165 29.71 3.64 -8.71
CA PRO A 165 28.32 3.60 -8.29
C PRO A 165 27.45 2.69 -9.17
N SER A 166 27.70 2.66 -10.49
CA SER A 166 26.97 1.83 -11.43
C SER A 166 27.20 0.33 -11.20
N SER A 167 28.46 -0.08 -11.00
CA SER A 167 28.78 -1.48 -10.67
C SER A 167 28.20 -1.89 -9.32
N ALA A 168 28.22 -1.00 -8.32
CA ALA A 168 27.63 -1.26 -7.01
C ALA A 168 26.10 -1.42 -7.06
N THR A 169 25.42 -0.68 -7.94
CA THR A 169 23.97 -0.83 -8.14
C THR A 169 23.63 -2.16 -8.82
N VAL A 170 24.33 -2.51 -9.91
CA VAL A 170 24.05 -3.78 -10.62
C VAL A 170 24.26 -4.98 -9.69
N LEU A 171 25.35 -4.99 -8.91
CA LEU A 171 25.65 -6.09 -7.97
C LEU A 171 24.71 -6.16 -6.76
N ALA A 172 24.08 -5.04 -6.38
CA ALA A 172 23.13 -5.03 -5.28
C ALA A 172 21.71 -5.44 -5.71
N LEU A 173 21.44 -5.40 -7.02
CA LEU A 173 20.16 -5.79 -7.62
C LEU A 173 20.18 -7.20 -8.24
N ALA A 174 21.36 -7.80 -8.39
CA ALA A 174 21.56 -9.16 -8.86
C ALA A 174 21.40 -10.17 -7.72
#